data_AF-A0AAD4BVA8-F1
#
_entry.id   AF-A0AAD4BVA8-F1
#
_cell.length_a   1.000
_cell.length_b   1.000
_cell.length_c   1.000
_cell.angle_alpha   90.00
_cell.angle_beta   90.00
_cell.angle_gamma   90.00
#
_symmetry.space_group_name_H-M   'P 1'
#
loop_
_entity.id
_entity.type
_entity.pdbx_description
1 polymer ?
#
loop_
_entity_poly.entity_id
_entity_poly.type
_entity_poly.pdbx_seq_one_letter_code
_entity_poly.pdbx_strand_id
1 'polypeptide(L)'
;MFPFLPLPQDFQPSSPHEWLWLMKNIEGDLLADPHLSNTNPERYFLMRELFWMAFIAAFPAFPHGTNWPRWDPQISMEGDFISRWVLKDSTDFGYDGFPNAHAAIRQFVWEKFSATVEEILLIPVTY
;
A
#
# COMPACT_ATOMS: atom_id res chain seq x y z
N MET A 1 12.06 -9.62 8.60
CA MET A 1 11.69 -10.26 7.32
C MET A 1 10.24 -9.92 7.01
N PHE A 2 9.92 -9.51 5.79
CA PHE A 2 8.55 -9.22 5.34
C PHE A 2 8.00 -10.48 4.67
N PRO A 3 7.02 -11.19 5.25
CA PRO A 3 6.67 -12.55 4.81
C PRO A 3 5.91 -12.58 3.47
N PHE A 4 5.38 -11.45 3.02
CA PHE A 4 4.74 -11.26 1.71
C PHE A 4 5.72 -10.83 0.61
N LEU A 5 7.02 -10.69 0.92
CA LEU A 5 8.07 -10.36 -0.04
C LEU A 5 9.09 -11.52 -0.18
N PRO A 6 9.68 -11.71 -1.37
CA PRO A 6 9.40 -11.00 -2.62
C PRO A 6 8.01 -11.35 -3.17
N LEU A 7 7.45 -10.46 -4.01
CA LEU A 7 6.17 -10.74 -4.66
C LEU A 7 6.28 -11.95 -5.60
N PRO A 8 5.17 -12.67 -5.86
CA PRO A 8 5.12 -13.69 -6.89
C PRO A 8 5.59 -13.15 -8.26
N GLN A 9 6.31 -13.97 -9.04
CA GLN A 9 6.85 -13.56 -10.34
C GLN A 9 5.74 -13.20 -11.35
N ASP A 10 4.54 -13.73 -11.16
CA ASP A 10 3.34 -13.52 -11.96
C ASP A 10 2.41 -12.45 -11.40
N PHE A 11 2.81 -11.74 -10.34
CA PHE A 11 2.04 -10.62 -9.78
C PHE A 11 1.74 -9.60 -10.89
N GLN A 12 0.46 -9.26 -11.08
CA GLN A 12 0.02 -8.33 -12.11
C GLN A 12 -0.33 -6.97 -11.50
N PRO A 13 0.51 -5.93 -11.68
CA PRO A 13 0.26 -4.61 -11.08
C PRO A 13 -0.98 -3.91 -11.63
N SER A 14 -1.47 -4.34 -12.79
CA SER A 14 -2.72 -3.83 -13.36
C SER A 14 -3.97 -4.49 -12.74
N SER A 15 -3.83 -5.61 -12.03
CA SER A 15 -4.95 -6.37 -11.48
C SER A 15 -5.32 -5.90 -10.06
N PRO A 16 -6.57 -5.43 -9.81
CA PRO A 16 -6.99 -5.05 -8.47
C PRO A 16 -7.03 -6.24 -7.50
N HIS A 17 -7.22 -7.46 -8.01
CA HIS A 17 -7.33 -8.66 -7.18
C HIS A 17 -5.98 -9.02 -6.55
N GLU A 18 -4.88 -8.84 -7.28
CA GLU A 18 -3.51 -9.05 -6.79
C GLU A 18 -3.19 -8.06 -5.66
N TRP A 19 -3.55 -6.78 -5.85
CA TRP A 19 -3.40 -5.76 -4.81
C TRP A 19 -4.28 -6.02 -3.59
N LEU A 20 -5.51 -6.49 -3.79
CA LEU A 20 -6.40 -6.86 -2.70
C LEU A 20 -5.83 -8.02 -1.88
N TRP A 21 -5.31 -9.06 -2.55
CA TRP A 21 -4.65 -10.18 -1.89
C TRP A 21 -3.43 -9.71 -1.09
N LEU A 22 -2.57 -8.88 -1.69
CA LEU A 22 -1.39 -8.35 -1.03
C LEU A 22 -1.77 -7.49 0.19
N MET A 23 -2.73 -6.59 0.03
CA MET A 23 -3.24 -5.76 1.13
C MET A 23 -3.73 -6.62 2.31
N LYS A 24 -4.44 -7.72 2.03
CA LYS A 24 -4.94 -8.63 3.07
C LYS A 24 -3.83 -9.40 3.79
N ASN A 25 -2.77 -9.80 3.09
CA ASN A 25 -1.61 -10.42 3.75
C ASN A 25 -0.89 -9.42 4.66
N ILE A 26 -0.64 -8.21 4.17
CA ILE A 26 0.03 -7.17 4.98
C ILE A 26 -0.82 -6.81 6.21
N GLU A 27 -2.15 -6.68 6.05
CA GLU A 27 -3.08 -6.48 7.16
C GLU A 27 -2.98 -7.61 8.19
N GLY A 28 -3.01 -8.86 7.73
CA GLY A 28 -2.86 -10.03 8.59
C GLY A 28 -1.57 -10.01 9.40
N ASP A 29 -0.45 -9.66 8.77
CA ASP A 29 0.85 -9.58 9.45
C ASP A 29 0.96 -8.41 10.43
N LEU A 30 0.38 -7.25 10.09
CA LEU A 30 0.33 -6.09 10.98
C LEU A 30 -0.49 -6.39 12.24
N LEU A 31 -1.59 -7.14 12.10
CA LEU A 31 -2.48 -7.48 13.21
C LEU A 31 -2.00 -8.71 14.01
N ALA A 32 -1.14 -9.54 13.44
CA ALA A 32 -0.56 -10.70 14.13
C ALA A 32 0.40 -10.31 15.26
N ASP A 33 1.07 -9.15 15.16
CA ASP A 33 1.94 -8.61 16.22
C ASP A 33 1.54 -7.18 16.61
N PRO A 34 0.63 -7.02 17.60
CA PRO A 34 0.19 -5.72 18.08
C PRO A 34 1.31 -4.87 18.73
N HIS A 35 2.44 -5.48 19.08
CA HIS A 35 3.57 -4.78 19.69
C HIS A 35 4.63 -4.35 18.67
N LEU A 36 4.46 -4.70 17.38
CA LEU A 36 5.41 -4.39 16.32
C LEU A 36 5.76 -2.91 16.24
N SER A 37 4.80 -2.02 16.50
CA SER A 37 5.02 -0.57 16.54
C SER A 37 6.04 -0.13 17.58
N ASN A 38 6.17 -0.88 18.67
CA ASN A 38 7.09 -0.57 19.78
C ASN A 38 8.40 -1.33 19.65
N THR A 39 8.35 -2.59 19.19
CA THR A 39 9.51 -3.48 19.11
C THR A 39 10.35 -3.23 17.86
N ASN A 40 9.72 -2.84 16.75
CA ASN A 40 10.40 -2.50 15.50
C ASN A 40 9.63 -1.40 14.74
N PRO A 41 9.75 -0.14 15.18
CA PRO A 41 8.98 0.97 14.63
C PRO A 41 9.26 1.21 13.14
N GLU A 42 10.50 0.99 12.68
CA GLU A 42 10.87 1.12 11.26
C GLU A 42 10.14 0.09 10.39
N ARG A 43 10.14 -1.18 10.82
CA ARG A 43 9.41 -2.25 10.12
C ARG A 43 7.91 -1.98 10.13
N TYR A 44 7.35 -1.54 11.26
CA TYR A 44 5.94 -1.18 11.36
C TYR A 44 5.57 -0.06 10.40
N PHE A 45 6.39 1.00 10.34
CA PHE A 45 6.22 2.11 9.40
C PHE A 45 6.21 1.63 7.94
N LEU A 46 7.20 0.82 7.55
CA LEU A 46 7.31 0.29 6.19
C LEU A 46 6.14 -0.64 5.83
N MET A 47 5.73 -1.53 6.73
CA MET A 47 4.56 -2.40 6.50
C MET A 47 3.28 -1.58 6.30
N ARG A 48 3.12 -0.48 7.03
CA ARG A 48 1.99 0.44 6.85
C ARG A 48 2.04 1.20 5.53
N GLU A 49 3.22 1.67 5.12
CA GLU A 49 3.39 2.31 3.81
C GLU A 49 2.99 1.35 2.69
N LEU A 50 3.48 0.11 2.73
CA LEU A 50 3.14 -0.93 1.74
C LEU A 50 1.66 -1.31 1.79
N PHE A 51 1.05 -1.36 2.98
CA PHE A 51 -0.39 -1.58 3.15
C PHE A 51 -1.20 -0.50 2.42
N TRP A 52 -0.88 0.78 2.65
CA TRP A 52 -1.63 1.89 2.06
C TRP A 52 -1.45 1.97 0.55
N MET A 53 -0.25 1.67 0.05
CA MET A 53 -0.01 1.50 -1.39
C MET A 53 -0.91 0.40 -1.95
N ALA A 54 -0.88 -0.80 -1.37
CA ALA A 54 -1.69 -1.92 -1.84
C ALA A 54 -3.20 -1.63 -1.76
N PHE A 55 -3.65 -0.96 -0.69
CA PHE A 55 -5.05 -0.54 -0.53
C PHE A 55 -5.48 0.41 -1.66
N ILE A 56 -4.69 1.44 -1.96
CA ILE A 56 -5.01 2.41 -3.01
C ILE A 56 -4.97 1.78 -4.40
N ALA A 57 -4.04 0.86 -4.68
CA ALA A 57 -4.04 0.16 -5.97
C ALA A 57 -5.24 -0.80 -6.14
N ALA A 58 -5.69 -1.44 -5.05
CA ALA A 58 -6.92 -2.24 -5.04
C ALA A 58 -8.17 -1.36 -5.21
N PHE A 59 -8.18 -0.18 -4.58
CA PHE A 59 -9.30 0.77 -4.57
C PHE A 59 -8.88 2.18 -4.99
N PRO A 60 -8.60 2.42 -6.28
CA PRO A 60 -8.05 3.69 -6.75
C PRO A 60 -8.96 4.90 -6.51
N ALA A 61 -10.25 4.71 -6.26
CA ALA A 61 -11.18 5.79 -5.99
C ALA A 61 -11.04 6.36 -4.56
N PHE A 62 -10.29 5.73 -3.66
CA PHE A 62 -10.10 6.24 -2.30
C PHE A 62 -9.34 7.59 -2.29
N PRO A 63 -9.72 8.59 -1.46
CA PRO A 63 -10.81 8.56 -0.47
C PRO A 63 -12.18 9.02 -1.00
N HIS A 64 -12.27 9.50 -2.23
CA HIS A 64 -13.45 10.21 -2.76
C HIS A 64 -14.56 9.29 -3.32
N GLY A 65 -14.24 8.03 -3.61
CA GLY A 65 -15.17 7.02 -4.09
C GLY A 65 -15.96 6.35 -2.96
N THR A 66 -16.90 5.49 -3.34
CA THR A 66 -17.85 4.86 -2.41
C THR A 66 -17.67 3.35 -2.22
N ASN A 67 -16.83 2.70 -3.03
CA ASN A 67 -16.71 1.23 -3.06
C ASN A 67 -15.33 0.74 -2.63
N TRP A 68 -14.97 1.01 -1.38
CA TRP A 68 -13.77 0.50 -0.72
C TRP A 68 -14.14 -0.09 0.66
N PRO A 69 -13.45 -1.15 1.11
CA PRO A 69 -13.78 -1.82 2.35
C PRO A 69 -13.30 -1.00 3.56
N ARG A 70 -13.95 -1.19 4.71
CA ARG A 70 -13.37 -0.75 5.98
C ARG A 70 -12.10 -1.56 6.24
N TRP A 71 -11.04 -0.89 6.68
CA TRP A 71 -9.82 -1.51 7.20
C TRP A 71 -9.86 -1.53 8.73
N ASP A 72 -8.97 -2.31 9.36
CA ASP A 72 -8.85 -2.33 10.82
C ASP A 72 -8.29 -0.98 11.35
N PRO A 73 -8.97 -0.31 12.30
CA PRO A 73 -8.52 0.98 12.86
C PRO A 73 -7.14 0.95 13.53
N GLN A 74 -6.61 -0.23 13.88
CA GLN A 74 -5.25 -0.37 14.39
C GLN A 74 -4.18 -0.02 13.33
N ILE A 75 -4.56 -0.02 12.05
CA ILE A 75 -3.74 0.48 10.96
C ILE A 75 -4.09 1.96 10.75
N SER A 76 -3.30 2.85 11.34
CA SER A 76 -3.58 4.30 11.24
C SER A 76 -3.26 4.85 9.85
N MET A 77 -4.03 5.86 9.44
CA MET A 77 -3.82 6.66 8.22
C MET A 77 -2.69 7.68 8.39
N GLU A 78 -1.56 7.25 8.92
CA GLU A 78 -0.34 8.06 8.97
C GLU A 78 0.74 7.37 8.13
N GLY A 79 1.74 8.12 7.70
CA GLY A 79 2.74 7.63 6.76
C GLY A 79 2.93 8.60 5.60
N ASP A 80 4.12 8.57 5.00
CA ASP A 80 4.50 9.47 3.92
C ASP A 80 3.59 9.33 2.70
N PHE A 81 3.23 8.09 2.35
CA PHE A 81 2.40 7.82 1.19
C PHE A 81 0.95 8.25 1.41
N ILE A 82 0.30 7.71 2.44
CA ILE A 82 -1.15 7.92 2.66
C ILE A 82 -1.48 9.36 3.01
N SER A 83 -0.62 10.04 3.79
CA SER A 83 -0.87 11.44 4.18
C SER A 83 -0.83 12.36 2.96
N ARG A 84 0.13 12.15 2.05
CA ARG A 84 0.20 12.90 0.79
C ARG A 84 -0.94 12.53 -0.15
N TRP A 85 -1.34 11.26 -0.18
CA TRP A 85 -2.45 10.80 -1.00
C TRP A 85 -3.78 11.47 -0.63
N VAL A 86 -4.12 11.49 0.67
CA VAL A 86 -5.36 12.08 1.16
C VAL A 86 -5.39 13.61 1.02
N LEU A 87 -4.22 14.26 1.08
CA LEU A 87 -4.10 15.71 0.88
C LEU A 87 -4.14 16.12 -0.60
N LYS A 88 -3.91 15.18 -1.53
CA LYS A 88 -3.90 15.48 -2.96
C LYS A 88 -5.33 15.72 -3.43
N ASP A 89 -5.58 16.89 -4.02
CA ASP A 89 -6.90 17.21 -4.54
C ASP A 89 -7.23 16.30 -5.73
N SER A 90 -8.50 15.91 -5.83
CA SER A 90 -9.06 15.07 -6.89
C SER A 90 -8.82 15.58 -8.32
N THR A 91 -8.54 16.87 -8.46
CA THR A 91 -8.17 17.54 -9.73
C THR A 91 -6.80 17.11 -10.25
N ASP A 92 -5.91 16.66 -9.37
CA ASP A 92 -4.49 16.44 -9.65
C ASP A 92 -4.20 15.03 -10.25
N PHE A 93 -5.26 14.21 -10.38
CA PHE A 93 -5.27 12.94 -11.11
C PHE A 93 -6.38 12.85 -12.17
N GLY A 94 -7.14 13.94 -12.39
CA GLY A 94 -8.27 13.93 -13.33
C GLY A 94 -9.30 12.84 -13.00
N TYR A 95 -9.79 12.82 -11.75
CA TYR A 95 -10.82 11.88 -11.25
C TYR A 95 -12.21 12.03 -11.91
N ASP A 96 -12.24 12.56 -13.13
CA ASP A 96 -13.42 12.78 -13.96
C ASP A 96 -13.91 11.44 -14.55
N GLY A 97 -14.08 10.40 -13.72
CA GLY A 97 -14.77 9.15 -14.08
C GLY A 97 -14.19 8.33 -15.25
N PHE A 98 -13.01 8.68 -15.78
CA PHE A 98 -12.43 7.95 -16.91
C PHE A 98 -11.78 6.65 -16.44
N PRO A 99 -12.06 5.50 -17.09
CA PRO A 99 -11.44 4.20 -16.76
C PRO A 99 -9.91 4.20 -16.78
N ASN A 100 -9.28 5.18 -17.47
CA ASN A 100 -7.84 5.36 -17.50
C ASN A 100 -7.23 5.88 -16.18
N ALA A 101 -8.01 6.58 -15.36
CA ALA A 101 -7.50 7.12 -14.09
C ALA A 101 -7.10 5.99 -13.12
N HIS A 102 -7.90 4.92 -13.04
CA HIS A 102 -7.58 3.78 -12.17
C HIS A 102 -6.31 3.03 -12.61
N ALA A 103 -6.11 2.87 -13.92
CA ALA A 103 -4.91 2.24 -14.45
C ALA A 103 -3.66 3.11 -14.18
N ALA A 104 -3.77 4.43 -14.38
CA ALA A 104 -2.69 5.37 -14.07
C ALA A 104 -2.34 5.38 -12.58
N ILE A 105 -3.34 5.33 -11.70
CA ILE A 105 -3.13 5.23 -10.25
C ILE A 105 -2.41 3.93 -9.91
N ARG A 106 -2.83 2.77 -10.44
CA ARG A 106 -2.14 1.50 -10.19
C ARG A 106 -0.70 1.52 -10.69
N GLN A 107 -0.45 2.12 -11.85
CA GLN A 107 0.91 2.28 -12.37
C GLN A 107 1.77 3.15 -11.45
N PHE A 108 1.25 4.32 -11.03
CA PHE A 108 1.94 5.19 -10.09
C PHE A 108 2.24 4.49 -8.76
N VAL A 109 1.26 3.77 -8.22
CA VAL A 109 1.44 2.97 -7.01
C VAL A 109 2.49 1.89 -7.22
N TRP A 110 2.46 1.18 -8.34
CA TRP A 110 3.44 0.15 -8.66
C TRP A 110 4.86 0.70 -8.68
N GLU A 111 5.11 1.80 -9.39
CA GLU A 111 6.43 2.44 -9.45
C GLU A 111 6.94 2.79 -8.05
N LYS A 112 6.08 3.37 -7.21
CA LYS A 112 6.45 3.74 -5.84
C LYS A 112 6.64 2.53 -4.93
N PHE A 113 5.77 1.53 -5.04
CA PHE A 113 5.85 0.28 -4.29
C PHE A 113 7.12 -0.49 -4.60
N SER A 114 7.45 -0.66 -5.88
CA SER A 114 8.69 -1.33 -6.31
C SER A 114 9.93 -0.63 -5.77
N ALA A 115 9.99 0.70 -5.85
CA ALA A 115 11.10 1.47 -5.28
C ALA A 115 11.24 1.27 -3.76
N THR A 116 10.14 1.30 -3.02
CA THR A 116 10.15 1.03 -1.56
C THR A 116 10.57 -0.40 -1.25
N VAL A 117 10.10 -1.40 -2.02
CA VAL A 117 10.50 -2.80 -1.84
C VAL A 117 11.98 -3.01 -2.15
N GLU A 118 12.50 -2.40 -3.21
CA GLU A 118 13.92 -2.44 -3.53
C GLU A 118 14.77 -1.84 -2.40
N GLU A 119 14.38 -0.69 -1.86
CA GLU A 119 15.04 -0.09 -0.71
C GLU A 119 15.03 -1.05 0.50
N ILE A 120 13.88 -1.64 0.81
CA ILE A 120 13.74 -2.62 1.91
C ILE A 120 14.66 -3.84 1.71
N LEU A 121 14.74 -4.35 0.50
CA LEU A 121 15.55 -5.54 0.18
C LEU A 121 17.06 -5.23 0.11
N LEU A 122 17.43 -3.96 -0.13
CA LEU A 122 18.82 -3.50 -0.20
C LEU A 122 19.39 -3.06 1.15
N ILE A 123 18.56 -2.81 2.17
CA ILE A 123 19.06 -2.53 3.53
C ILE A 123 19.80 -3.77 4.05
N PRO A 124 21.12 -3.71 4.28
CA PRO A 124 21.85 -4.84 4.83
C PRO A 124 21.36 -5.12 6.25
N VAL A 125 20.99 -6.37 6.53
CA VAL A 125 20.70 -6.82 7.89
C VAL A 125 22.01 -6.82 8.68
N THR A 126 22.37 -5.68 9.27
CA THR A 126 23.42 -5.64 10.30
C THR A 126 22.86 -6.29 11.55
N TYR A 127 23.28 -7.53 11.79
CA TYR A 127 23.11 -8.24 13.06
C TYR A 127 24.02 -7.66 14.15
#